data_AF-A0A2V1ALS6-F1
#
_entry.id   AF-A0A2V1ALS6-F1
#
_cell.length_a   1.000
_cell.length_b   1.000
_cell.length_c   1.000
_cell.angle_alpha   90.00
_cell.angle_beta   90.00
_cell.angle_gamma   90.00
#
_symmetry.space_group_name_H-M   'P 1'
#
loop_
_entity.id
_entity.type
_entity.pdbx_description
1 polymer ?
#
loop_
_entity_poly.entity_id
_entity_poly.type
_entity_poly.pdbx_seq_one_letter_code
_entity_poly.pdbx_strand_id
1 'polypeptide(L)'
;MKDSLAIDYSTYTDLSSLEKELLSQYQSLAVKLNKLSDEIASLNKQKPASDSGATVPADALLGNMRNLERKIGLVYTLFKTAVYSMQLRNQELEELEREKPEELHSEEEA
;
A
#
# COMPACT_ATOMS: atom_id res chain seq x y z
N MET A 1 -21.63 4.49 29.53
CA MET A 1 -20.56 3.44 29.49
C MET A 1 -19.23 3.96 30.00
N LYS A 2 -18.93 5.27 29.88
CA LYS A 2 -17.78 5.87 30.57
C LYS A 2 -18.00 6.02 32.09
N ASP A 3 -19.25 5.98 32.51
CA ASP A 3 -19.66 6.23 33.90
C ASP A 3 -19.21 5.12 34.85
N SER A 4 -19.13 3.86 34.38
CA SER A 4 -18.62 2.73 35.15
C SER A 4 -17.09 2.74 35.36
N LEU A 5 -16.36 3.61 34.67
CA LEU A 5 -14.90 3.74 34.85
C LEU A 5 -14.54 4.66 36.02
N ALA A 6 -15.47 5.46 36.52
CA ALA A 6 -15.23 6.48 37.56
C ALA A 6 -15.93 6.19 38.89
N ILE A 7 -16.70 5.10 38.99
CA ILE A 7 -17.40 4.72 40.22
C ILE A 7 -16.41 4.07 41.18
N ASP A 8 -16.40 4.52 42.43
CA ASP A 8 -15.60 3.92 43.50
C ASP A 8 -16.38 2.81 44.21
N TYR A 9 -16.13 1.57 43.79
CA TYR A 9 -16.80 0.39 44.32
C TYR A 9 -16.40 0.03 45.77
N SER A 10 -15.40 0.70 46.36
CA SER A 10 -14.96 0.45 47.73
C SER A 10 -15.96 0.95 48.79
N THR A 11 -16.69 2.02 48.46
CA THR A 11 -17.62 2.73 49.36
C THR A 11 -18.98 2.04 49.53
N TYR A 12 -19.29 1.04 48.71
CA TYR A 12 -20.58 0.36 48.76
C TYR A 12 -20.62 -0.64 49.90
N THR A 13 -21.53 -0.44 50.85
CA THR A 13 -21.71 -1.31 52.03
C THR A 13 -22.38 -2.64 51.70
N ASP A 14 -23.06 -2.72 50.56
CA ASP A 14 -23.86 -3.89 50.18
C ASP A 14 -23.09 -4.97 49.39
N LEU A 15 -21.82 -4.70 49.05
CA LEU A 15 -20.97 -5.67 48.34
C LEU A 15 -20.09 -6.47 49.31
N SER A 16 -19.92 -7.75 49.01
CA SER A 16 -18.96 -8.63 49.68
C SER A 16 -17.53 -8.16 49.42
N SER A 17 -16.60 -8.45 50.33
CA SER A 17 -15.18 -8.07 50.21
C SER A 17 -14.55 -8.54 48.90
N LEU A 18 -14.88 -9.77 48.48
CA LEU A 18 -14.41 -10.35 47.21
C LEU A 18 -14.99 -9.61 46.00
N GLU A 19 -16.26 -9.22 46.05
CA GLU A 19 -16.93 -8.55 44.93
C GLU A 19 -16.36 -7.13 44.73
N LYS A 20 -16.01 -6.44 45.81
CA LYS A 20 -15.32 -5.14 45.77
C LYS A 20 -13.95 -5.25 45.10
N GLU A 21 -13.17 -6.26 45.48
CA GLU A 21 -11.86 -6.50 44.88
C GLU A 21 -11.98 -6.83 43.40
N LEU A 22 -12.92 -7.72 43.05
CA LEU A 22 -13.16 -8.14 41.68
C LEU A 22 -13.59 -6.96 40.79
N LEU A 23 -14.54 -6.13 41.23
CA LEU A 23 -14.98 -4.95 40.49
C LEU A 23 -13.86 -3.91 40.32
N SER A 24 -13.04 -3.70 41.36
CA SER A 24 -11.87 -2.82 41.28
C SER A 24 -10.85 -3.30 40.24
N GLN A 25 -10.60 -4.61 40.18
CA GLN A 25 -9.70 -5.19 39.18
C GLN A 25 -10.27 -5.07 37.75
N TYR A 26 -11.57 -5.35 37.55
CA TYR A 26 -12.21 -5.16 36.24
C TYR A 26 -12.23 -3.70 35.79
N GLN A 27 -12.44 -2.76 36.71
CA GLN A 27 -12.36 -1.33 36.42
C GLN A 27 -10.95 -0.92 36.01
N SER A 28 -9.93 -1.36 36.75
CA SER A 28 -8.52 -1.11 36.41
C SER A 28 -8.17 -1.66 35.03
N LEU A 29 -8.63 -2.87 34.71
CA LEU A 29 -8.44 -3.49 33.40
C LEU A 29 -9.14 -2.69 32.30
N ALA A 30 -10.39 -2.28 32.52
CA ALA A 30 -11.15 -1.47 31.56
C ALA A 30 -10.48 -0.11 31.31
N VAL A 31 -9.96 0.55 32.34
CA VAL A 31 -9.18 1.80 32.20
C VAL A 31 -7.91 1.55 31.38
N LYS A 32 -7.17 0.49 31.67
CA LYS A 32 -5.96 0.13 30.91
C LYS A 32 -6.27 -0.20 29.45
N LEU A 33 -7.37 -0.90 29.16
CA LEU A 33 -7.79 -1.21 27.80
C LEU A 33 -8.24 0.04 27.04
N ASN A 34 -8.95 0.96 27.68
CA ASN A 34 -9.30 2.24 27.06
C ASN A 34 -8.05 3.07 26.78
N LYS A 35 -7.12 3.16 27.74
CA LYS A 35 -5.84 3.83 27.55
C LYS A 35 -5.03 3.21 26.42
N LEU A 36 -4.98 1.88 26.33
CA LEU A 36 -4.32 1.17 25.24
C LEU A 36 -5.01 1.44 23.90
N SER A 37 -6.33 1.43 23.85
CA SER A 37 -7.07 1.75 22.63
C SER A 37 -6.83 3.19 22.18
N ASP A 38 -6.79 4.13 23.11
CA ASP A 38 -6.48 5.53 22.84
C ASP A 38 -5.03 5.70 22.40
N GLU A 39 -4.09 4.94 22.99
CA GLU A 39 -2.68 4.94 22.61
C GLU A 39 -2.46 4.30 21.24
N ILE A 40 -3.13 3.20 20.91
CA ILE A 40 -3.12 2.61 19.56
C ILE A 40 -3.74 3.60 18.55
N ALA A 41 -4.86 4.23 18.90
CA ALA A 41 -5.47 5.25 18.06
C ALA A 41 -4.53 6.46 17.89
N SER A 42 -3.80 6.84 18.93
CA SER A 42 -2.79 7.90 18.89
C SER A 42 -1.60 7.49 18.04
N LEU A 43 -1.06 6.28 18.17
CA LEU A 43 0.04 5.79 17.34
C LEU A 43 -0.36 5.71 15.86
N ASN A 44 -1.62 5.34 15.59
CA ASN A 44 -2.17 5.34 14.24
C ASN A 44 -2.41 6.77 13.71
N LYS A 45 -2.66 7.76 14.57
CA LYS A 45 -2.91 9.16 14.20
C LYS A 45 -1.64 10.04 14.22
N GLN A 46 -0.67 9.71 15.04
CA GLN A 46 0.46 10.55 15.45
C GLN A 46 1.77 9.99 14.90
N LYS A 47 1.97 10.19 13.60
CA LYS A 47 3.29 10.39 12.97
C LYS A 47 3.09 11.00 11.57
N PRO A 48 3.79 12.09 11.14
CA PRO A 48 4.94 12.80 11.72
C PRO A 48 4.70 14.31 11.95
N ALA A 49 5.43 14.94 12.87
CA ALA A 49 5.58 16.41 12.84
C ALA A 49 6.89 16.96 13.44
N SER A 50 7.76 16.13 14.02
CA SER A 50 9.02 16.63 14.57
C SER A 50 10.18 15.70 14.23
N ASP A 51 11.20 16.32 13.65
CA ASP A 51 12.54 15.81 13.33
C ASP A 51 12.66 14.91 12.09
N SER A 52 13.00 15.58 10.99
CA SER A 52 13.96 15.10 9.98
C SER A 52 13.70 13.71 9.39
N GLY A 53 12.68 13.63 8.52
CA GLY A 53 12.46 12.46 7.67
C GLY A 53 10.98 12.17 7.51
N ALA A 54 10.37 12.72 6.46
CA ALA A 54 8.95 12.67 6.17
C ALA A 54 8.38 11.22 6.16
N THR A 55 7.81 10.77 7.28
CA THR A 55 7.04 9.52 7.30
C THR A 55 5.58 9.81 6.95
N VAL A 56 5.27 9.76 5.66
CA VAL A 56 3.91 9.85 5.13
C VAL A 56 3.01 8.82 5.84
N PRO A 57 1.80 9.16 6.31
CA PRO A 57 0.90 8.18 6.94
C PRO A 57 0.69 6.99 6.01
N ALA A 58 0.62 5.77 6.56
CA ALA A 58 0.69 4.53 5.79
C ALA A 58 -0.28 4.51 4.60
N ASP A 59 -1.50 5.02 4.78
CA ASP A 59 -2.50 5.13 3.69
C ASP A 59 -2.07 6.10 2.58
N ALA A 60 -1.48 7.24 2.93
CA ALA A 60 -0.98 8.19 1.96
C ALA A 60 0.29 7.67 1.27
N LEU A 61 1.13 6.90 1.97
CA LEU A 61 2.29 6.24 1.38
C LEU A 61 1.85 5.16 0.38
N LEU A 62 0.88 4.33 0.75
CA LEU A 62 0.28 3.33 -0.12
C LEU A 62 -0.41 3.97 -1.33
N GLY A 63 -1.12 5.09 -1.13
CA GLY A 63 -1.70 5.88 -2.23
C GLY A 63 -0.63 6.39 -3.20
N ASN A 64 0.48 6.91 -2.67
CA ASN A 64 1.61 7.36 -3.47
C ASN A 64 2.29 6.22 -4.22
N MET A 65 2.53 5.08 -3.57
CA MET A 65 3.09 3.87 -4.19
C MET A 65 2.21 3.36 -5.32
N ARG A 66 0.89 3.30 -5.14
CA ARG A 66 -0.08 2.86 -6.16
C ARG A 66 -0.11 3.81 -7.36
N ASN A 67 0.01 5.12 -7.13
CA ASN A 67 0.11 6.09 -8.22
C ASN A 67 1.42 5.92 -9.00
N LEU A 68 2.51 5.62 -8.31
CA LEU A 68 3.82 5.42 -8.91
C LEU A 68 3.84 4.12 -9.75
N GLU A 69 3.28 3.03 -9.22
CA GLU A 69 3.06 1.77 -9.93
C GLU A 69 2.29 1.98 -11.25
N ARG A 70 1.17 2.72 -11.22
CA ARG A 70 0.38 3.01 -12.43
C ARG A 70 1.18 3.77 -13.48
N LYS A 71 1.95 4.78 -13.06
CA LYS A 71 2.75 5.60 -13.98
C LYS A 71 3.88 4.79 -14.61
N ILE A 72 4.64 4.05 -13.79
CA ILE A 72 5.73 3.20 -14.27
C ILE A 72 5.18 2.08 -15.16
N GLY A 73 4.07 1.45 -14.77
CA GLY A 73 3.40 0.41 -15.54
C GLY A 73 2.96 0.91 -16.92
N LEU A 74 2.43 2.13 -17.01
CA LEU A 74 2.07 2.75 -18.29
C LEU A 74 3.30 2.99 -19.17
N VAL A 75 4.35 3.62 -18.62
CA VAL A 75 5.60 3.88 -19.36
C VAL A 75 6.22 2.58 -19.85
N TYR A 76 6.30 1.55 -18.99
CA TYR A 76 6.83 0.24 -19.33
C TYR A 76 6.02 -0.42 -20.45
N THR A 77 4.69 -0.39 -20.36
CA THR A 77 3.82 -1.00 -21.37
C THR A 77 3.96 -0.30 -22.72
N LEU A 78 3.89 1.03 -22.75
CA LEU A 78 4.05 1.82 -23.98
C LEU A 78 5.43 1.60 -24.60
N PHE A 79 6.49 1.59 -23.77
CA PHE A 79 7.84 1.31 -24.23
C PHE A 79 7.96 -0.10 -24.83
N LYS A 80 7.44 -1.11 -24.12
CA LYS A 80 7.47 -2.51 -24.58
C LYS A 80 6.71 -2.68 -25.90
N THR A 81 5.54 -2.08 -26.02
CA THR A 81 4.75 -2.10 -27.27
C THR A 81 5.47 -1.38 -28.39
N ALA A 82 6.09 -0.22 -28.13
CA ALA A 82 6.87 0.50 -29.13
C ALA A 82 8.05 -0.35 -29.64
N VAL A 83 8.80 -1.00 -28.74
CA VAL A 83 9.90 -1.90 -29.09
C VAL A 83 9.43 -3.09 -29.90
N TYR A 84 8.35 -3.77 -29.47
CA TYR A 84 7.81 -4.89 -30.25
C TYR A 84 7.31 -4.45 -31.63
N SER A 85 6.66 -3.30 -31.72
CA SER A 85 6.19 -2.77 -33.01
C SER A 85 7.34 -2.44 -33.96
N MET A 86 8.46 -1.92 -33.42
CA MET A 86 9.65 -1.64 -34.22
C MET A 86 10.33 -2.92 -34.67
N GLN A 87 10.51 -3.88 -33.77
CA GLN A 87 11.14 -5.16 -34.09
C GLN A 87 10.35 -5.92 -35.15
N LEU A 88 9.01 -5.94 -35.05
CA LEU A 88 8.16 -6.59 -36.03
C LEU A 88 8.29 -5.94 -37.40
N ARG A 89 8.24 -4.60 -37.49
CA ARG A 89 8.45 -3.88 -38.77
C ARG A 89 9.82 -4.16 -39.38
N ASN A 90 10.86 -4.26 -38.55
CA ASN A 90 12.20 -4.57 -39.04
C ASN A 90 12.27 -6.01 -39.60
N GLN A 91 11.61 -6.97 -38.95
CA GLN A 91 11.53 -8.35 -39.44
C GLN A 91 10.76 -8.44 -40.76
N GLU A 92 9.62 -7.75 -40.87
CA GLU A 92 8.85 -7.67 -42.11
C GLU A 92 9.68 -7.06 -43.27
N LEU A 93 10.50 -6.05 -42.97
CA LEU A 93 11.38 -5.43 -43.97
C LEU A 93 12.52 -6.38 -44.40
N GLU A 94 13.16 -7.06 -43.44
CA GLU A 94 14.20 -8.07 -43.72
C GLU A 94 13.66 -9.29 -44.49
N GLU A 95 12.39 -9.64 -44.33
CA GLU A 95 11.72 -10.69 -45.11
C GLU A 95 11.43 -10.21 -46.54
N LEU A 96 10.92 -8.99 -46.72
CA LEU A 96 10.70 -8.40 -48.04
C LEU A 96 11.98 -8.24 -48.86
N GLU A 97 13.10 -7.90 -48.21
CA GLU A 97 14.42 -7.81 -48.84
C GLU A 97 14.96 -9.17 -49.25
N ARG A 98 14.60 -10.25 -48.53
CA ARG A 98 14.98 -11.63 -48.88
C ARG A 98 14.12 -12.25 -49.99
N GLU A 99 12.89 -11.80 -50.17
CA GLU A 99 11.97 -12.32 -51.19
C GLU A 99 12.10 -11.67 -52.57
N LYS A 100 12.91 -10.62 -52.75
CA LYS A 100 13.22 -10.11 -54.09
C LYS A 100 14.08 -11.13 -54.87
N PRO A 101 13.57 -11.80 -55.91
CA PRO A 101 14.40 -12.60 -56.78
C PRO A 101 15.29 -11.66 -57.59
N GLU A 102 16.56 -12.06 -57.79
CA GLU A 102 17.44 -11.47 -58.79
C GLU A 102 16.86 -11.68 -60.20
N GLU A 103 15.85 -10.91 -60.59
CA GLU A 103 15.50 -10.73 -62.00
C GLU A 103 16.37 -9.59 -62.54
N LEU A 104 17.45 -9.92 -63.25
CA LEU A 104 18.05 -9.18 -64.39
C LEU A 104 19.52 -9.59 -64.59
N HIS A 105 19.74 -10.80 -65.11
CA HIS A 105 20.93 -11.11 -65.91
C HIS A 105 20.59 -12.24 -66.89
N SER A 106 19.72 -11.95 -67.87
CA SER A 106 19.47 -12.85 -69.00
C SER A 106 19.15 -12.14 -70.32
N GLU A 107 19.59 -10.89 -70.51
CA GLU A 107 19.44 -10.17 -71.78
C GLU A 107 20.70 -9.34 -72.10
N GLU A 108 21.83 -9.99 -72.39
CA GLU A 108 22.89 -9.39 -73.23
C GLU A 108 23.91 -10.45 -73.65
N GLU A 109 23.53 -11.32 -74.60
CA GLU A 109 24.48 -12.02 -75.50
C GLU A 109 23.68 -12.65 -76.65
N ALA A 110 23.45 -11.88 -77.72
CA ALA A 110 22.98 -12.34 -79.03
C ALA A 110 23.67 -11.51 -80.13
#